data_AF-A0A562EZT0-F1
#
_entry.id   AF-A0A562EZT0-F1
#
_cell.length_a   1.000
_cell.length_b   1.000
_cell.length_c   1.000
_cell.angle_alpha   90.00
_cell.angle_beta   90.00
_cell.angle_gamma   90.00
#
_symmetry.space_group_name_H-M   'P 1'
#
loop_
_entity.id
_entity.type
_entity.pdbx_description
1 polymer ?
#
loop_
_entity_poly.entity_id
_entity_poly.type
_entity_poly.pdbx_seq_one_letter_code
_entity_poly.pdbx_strand_id
1 'polypeptide(L)' 'MALLSVIRRWHLRDGHSIREIARRTGLSRNTIRKYLRSDEVEPRFQVPDRP' A
#
# COMPACT_ATOMS: atom_id res chain seq x y z
N MET A 1 1.39 -0.39 11.93
CA MET A 1 1.12 -0.75 10.51
C MET A 1 -0.07 0.08 10.04
N ALA A 2 0.13 1.08 9.20
CA ALA A 2 -0.98 1.84 8.63
C ALA A 2 -1.65 1.02 7.52
N LEU A 3 -2.98 1.04 7.44
CA LEU A 3 -3.78 0.36 6.42
C LEU A 3 -3.28 0.63 4.98
N LEU A 4 -2.79 1.85 4.74
CA LEU A 4 -2.14 2.27 3.49
C LEU A 4 -0.91 1.43 3.13
N SER A 5 -0.04 1.13 4.09
CA SER A 5 1.19 0.34 3.86
C SER A 5 0.86 -1.08 3.41
N VAL A 6 -0.21 -1.68 3.96
CA VAL A 6 -0.68 -3.02 3.58
C VAL A 6 -1.24 -3.01 2.16
N ILE A 7 -2.12 -2.05 1.84
CA ILE A 7 -2.71 -1.90 0.50
C ILE A 7 -1.63 -1.72 -0.57
N ARG A 8 -0.62 -0.87 -0.30
CA ARG A 8 0.50 -0.62 -1.22
C ARG A 8 1.36 -1.86 -1.40
N ARG A 9 1.72 -2.57 -0.32
CA ARG A 9 2.51 -3.81 -0.42
C ARG A 9 1.77 -4.85 -1.26
N TRP A 10 0.49 -5.05 -1.00
CA TRP A 10 -0.32 -6.00 -1.77
C TRP A 10 -0.38 -5.65 -3.25
N HIS A 11 -0.54 -4.37 -3.60
CA HIS A 11 -0.64 -3.96 -5.00
C HIS A 11 0.72 -3.92 -5.73
N LEU A 12 1.72 -3.27 -5.13
CA LEU A 12 3.00 -2.98 -5.76
C LEU A 12 4.02 -4.12 -5.65
N ARG A 13 3.99 -4.90 -4.56
CA ARG A 13 4.93 -6.02 -4.35
C ARG A 13 4.30 -7.36 -4.63
N ASP A 14 3.14 -7.61 -4.05
CA ASP A 14 2.50 -8.93 -4.13
C ASP A 14 1.59 -9.07 -5.36
N GLY A 15 1.49 -8.04 -6.21
CA GLY A 15 0.75 -8.07 -7.49
C GLY A 15 -0.77 -8.25 -7.36
N HIS A 16 -1.35 -8.04 -6.18
CA HIS A 16 -2.78 -8.24 -5.96
C HIS A 16 -3.60 -7.21 -6.74
N SER A 17 -4.69 -7.69 -7.34
CA SER A 17 -5.63 -6.81 -8.04
C SER A 17 -6.38 -5.90 -7.06
N ILE A 18 -6.75 -4.70 -7.51
CA ILE A 18 -7.57 -3.76 -6.71
C ILE A 18 -8.88 -4.42 -6.24
N ARG A 19 -9.45 -5.32 -7.04
CA ARG A 19 -10.65 -6.09 -6.68
C ARG A 19 -10.41 -7.01 -5.50
N GLU A 20 -9.27 -7.69 -5.47
CA GLU A 20 -8.91 -8.58 -4.37
C GLU A 20 -8.66 -7.80 -3.08
N ILE A 21 -7.94 -6.69 -3.17
CA ILE A 21 -7.71 -5.79 -2.04
C ILE A 21 -9.05 -5.26 -1.50
N ALA A 22 -9.99 -4.89 -2.37
CA ALA A 22 -11.33 -4.45 -1.96
C ALA A 22 -12.10 -5.54 -1.20
N ARG A 23 -12.03 -6.80 -1.66
CA ARG A 23 -12.67 -7.93 -0.96
C ARG A 23 -12.06 -8.19 0.42
N ARG A 24 -10.74 -8.07 0.55
CA ARG A 24 -10.02 -8.34 1.81
C ARG A 24 -10.17 -7.20 2.82
N THR A 25 -10.21 -5.96 2.36
CA THR A 25 -10.23 -4.77 3.22
C THR A 25 -11.63 -4.22 3.49
N GLY A 26 -12.64 -4.65 2.73
CA GLY A 26 -14.00 -4.08 2.78
C GLY A 26 -14.11 -2.65 2.25
N LEU A 27 -13.00 -2.09 1.72
CA LEU A 27 -12.98 -0.74 1.17
C LEU A 27 -13.51 -0.70 -0.26
N SER A 28 -14.09 0.43 -0.63
CA SER A 28 -14.47 0.67 -2.01
C SER A 28 -13.22 0.73 -2.91
N ARG A 29 -13.37 0.24 -4.14
CA ARG A 29 -12.32 0.30 -5.17
C ARG A 29 -11.82 1.73 -5.42
N ASN A 30 -12.68 2.73 -5.24
CA ASN A 30 -12.33 4.15 -5.37
C ASN A 30 -11.39 4.60 -4.24
N THR A 31 -11.63 4.14 -3.01
CA THR A 31 -10.78 4.44 -1.86
C THR A 31 -9.38 3.86 -2.06
N ILE A 32 -9.31 2.60 -2.50
CA ILE A 32 -8.04 1.94 -2.80
C ILE A 32 -7.29 2.70 -3.91
N ARG A 33 -7.98 3.08 -5.00
CA ARG A 33 -7.36 3.87 -6.07
C ARG A 33 -6.86 5.24 -5.58
N LYS A 34 -7.60 5.92 -4.69
CA LYS A 34 -7.16 7.18 -4.07
C LYS A 34 -5.89 6.98 -3.23
N TYR A 35 -5.84 5.92 -2.44
CA TYR A 35 -4.71 5.57 -1.58
C TYR A 35 -3.46 5.12 -2.34
N LEU A 36 -3.64 4.48 -3.51
CA LEU A 36 -2.56 4.15 -4.43
C LEU A 36 -2.07 5.38 -5.20
N ARG A 37 -2.94 6.36 -5.49
CA ARG A 37 -2.56 7.61 -6.17
C ARG A 37 -1.86 8.63 -5.27
N SER A 38 -2.16 8.65 -3.97
CA SER A 38 -1.56 9.62 -3.04
C SER A 38 -0.15 9.20 -2.62
N ASP A 39 0.72 8.98 -3.60
CA ASP A 39 2.03 8.31 -3.53
C ASP A 39 3.10 9.01 -2.67
N GLU A 40 2.70 9.88 -1.74
CA GLU A 40 3.60 10.81 -1.05
C GLU A 40 4.35 10.24 0.15
N VAL A 41 4.33 8.92 0.35
CA VAL A 41 5.14 8.31 1.41
C VAL A 41 5.89 7.13 0.83
N GLU A 42 6.90 7.45 0.02
CA GLU A 42 8.09 6.62 -0.11
C GLU A 42 8.48 6.17 1.32
N PRO A 43 8.47 4.87 1.62
CA PRO A 43 8.97 4.39 2.90
C PRO A 43 10.45 4.76 2.97
N ARG A 44 10.78 5.83 3.70
CA ARG A 44 12.16 6.16 4.07
C ARG A 44 12.68 4.99 4.90
N PHE A 45 13.35 4.06 4.24
CA PHE A 45 14.17 3.06 4.91
C PHE A 45 15.31 3.83 5.57
N GLN A 46 15.23 4.02 6.88
CA GLN A 46 16.41 4.40 7.65
C GLN A 46 17.33 3.19 7.60
N VAL A 47 18.31 3.23 6.69
CA VAL A 47 19.40 2.27 6.70
C VAL A 47 20.21 2.60 7.95
N PRO A 48 20.37 1.68 8.92
CA PRO A 48 21.23 1.95 10.06
C PRO A 48 22.64 2.21 9.55
N ASP A 49 23.30 3.25 10.08
CA ASP A 49 24.69 3.56 9.74
C ASP A 49 25.53 2.32 10.04
N ARG A 50 26.20 1.83 9.00
CA ARG A 50 27.09 0.66 9.13
C ARG A 50 28.38 1.14 9.83
N PRO A 51 28.85 0.47 10.89
CA PRO A 51 30.10 0.81 11.55
C PRO A 51 31.32 0.57 10.64
#